data_AF-A0A0V8RV32-F1
#
_entry.id   AF-A0A0V8RV32-F1
#
_cell.length_a   1.000
_cell.length_b   1.000
_cell.length_c   1.000
_cell.angle_alpha   90.00
_cell.angle_beta   90.00
_cell.angle_gamma   90.00
#
_symmetry.space_group_name_H-M   'P 1'
#
loop_
_entity.id
_entity.type
_entity.pdbx_description
1 polymer ?
#
loop_
_entity_poly.entity_id
_entity_poly.type
_entity_poly.pdbx_seq_one_letter_code
_entity_poly.pdbx_strand_id
1 'polypeptide(L)' 'MVDEILRRPDPSGRYVIVVRRTSTSWEELKKLLKGYGLEVEEAGDVVILRTRSRRIAREVALQALKMGILDSG' A
#
# COMPACT_ATOMS: atom_id res chain seq x y z
N MET A 1 7.63 6.66 10.62
CA MET A 1 7.45 6.32 9.18
C MET A 1 6.27 5.37 8.96
N VAL A 2 6.41 4.04 9.02
CA VAL A 2 5.26 3.14 8.69
C VAL A 2 4.10 3.25 9.68
N ASP A 3 4.36 3.29 10.99
CA ASP A 3 3.29 3.44 11.98
C ASP A 3 2.57 4.81 11.92
N GLU A 4 3.16 5.83 11.29
CA GLU A 4 2.50 7.13 11.06
C GLU A 4 1.54 7.08 9.88
N ILE A 5 1.91 6.40 8.79
CA ILE A 5 1.03 6.12 7.65
C ILE A 5 -0.17 5.28 8.10
N LEU A 6 0.05 4.37 9.06
CA LEU A 6 -1.00 3.51 9.62
C LEU A 6 -1.82 4.18 10.74
N ARG A 7 -1.51 5.42 11.17
CA ARG A 7 -2.25 6.09 12.25
C ARG A 7 -3.55 6.75 11.80
N ARG A 8 -3.71 7.01 10.49
CA ARG A 8 -4.91 7.64 9.91
C ARG A 8 -5.66 6.65 9.03
N PRO A 9 -6.60 5.86 9.59
CA PRO A 9 -7.56 5.17 8.75
C PRO A 9 -8.41 6.20 7.99
N ASP A 10 -8.86 5.83 6.79
CA ASP A 10 -9.85 6.62 6.06
C ASP A 10 -11.15 6.73 6.86
N PRO A 11 -12.07 7.66 6.52
CA PRO A 11 -13.36 7.80 7.20
C PRO A 11 -14.18 6.48 7.30
N SER A 12 -13.92 5.52 6.42
CA SER A 12 -14.51 4.18 6.39
C SER A 12 -13.79 3.14 7.28
N GLY A 13 -12.76 3.55 8.02
CA GLY A 13 -12.00 2.70 8.95
C GLY A 13 -10.96 1.79 8.29
N ARG A 14 -10.54 2.06 7.04
CA ARG A 14 -9.52 1.27 6.33
C ARG A 14 -8.17 1.96 6.36
N TYR A 15 -7.12 1.16 6.44
CA TYR A 15 -5.76 1.61 6.22
C TYR A 15 -5.54 1.82 4.73
N VAL A 16 -4.95 2.96 4.39
CA VAL A 16 -4.65 3.35 3.02
C VAL A 16 -3.13 3.40 2.87
N ILE A 17 -2.60 2.68 1.89
CA ILE A 17 -1.19 2.72 1.52
C ILE A 17 -1.12 3.24 0.09
N VAL A 18 -0.36 4.32 -0.10
CA VAL A 18 -0.16 4.92 -1.41
C VAL A 18 1.23 4.53 -1.89
N VAL A 19 1.32 3.99 -3.11
CA VAL A 19 2.59 3.59 -3.72
C VAL A 19 2.71 4.18 -5.11
N ARG A 20 3.93 4.51 -5.53
CA ARG A 20 4.19 4.95 -6.90
C ARG A 20 4.20 3.76 -7.85
N ARG A 21 3.55 3.93 -9.00
CA ARG A 21 3.52 2.98 -10.10
C ARG A 21 4.78 3.12 -10.95
N THR A 22 5.90 2.61 -10.43
CA THR A 22 7.05 2.32 -11.29
C THR A 22 6.85 0.96 -11.94
N SER A 23 7.15 0.85 -13.25
CA SER A 23 6.74 -0.30 -14.08
C SER A 23 7.20 -1.66 -13.56
N THR A 24 8.34 -1.73 -12.87
CA THR A 24 8.92 -2.99 -12.40
C THR A 24 8.53 -3.31 -10.95
N SER A 25 8.65 -2.34 -10.03
CA SER A 25 8.44 -2.57 -8.60
C SER A 25 6.97 -2.76 -8.24
N TRP A 26 6.04 -2.09 -8.96
CA TRP A 26 4.61 -2.30 -8.75
C TRP A 26 4.17 -3.71 -9.13
N GLU A 27 4.64 -4.23 -10.26
CA GLU A 27 4.27 -5.59 -10.71
C GLU A 27 4.80 -6.68 -9.76
N GLU A 28 5.98 -6.48 -9.19
CA GLU A 28 6.52 -7.35 -8.13
C GLU A 28 5.69 -7.27 -6.84
N LEU A 29 5.36 -6.06 -6.39
CA LEU A 29 4.50 -5.85 -5.23
C LEU A 29 3.12 -6.49 -5.44
N LYS A 30 2.51 -6.31 -6.61
CA LYS A 30 1.21 -6.87 -6.98
C LYS A 30 1.23 -8.41 -6.95
N LYS A 31 2.33 -9.04 -7.38
CA LYS A 31 2.52 -10.50 -7.27
C LYS A 31 2.64 -10.96 -5.81
N LEU A 32 3.42 -10.25 -5.00
CA LEU A 32 3.59 -10.56 -3.56
C LEU A 32 2.29 -10.42 -2.79
N LEU A 33 1.47 -9.44 -3.14
CA LEU A 33 0.22 -9.13 -2.46
C LEU A 33 -0.99 -9.89 -3.02
N LYS A 34 -0.77 -10.73 -4.04
CA LYS A 34 -1.83 -11.57 -4.61
C LYS A 34 -2.33 -12.53 -3.53
N GLY A 35 -3.61 -12.38 -3.16
CA GLY A 35 -4.25 -13.19 -2.11
C GLY A 35 -4.43 -12.49 -0.76
N TYR A 36 -3.90 -11.28 -0.58
CA TYR A 36 -4.07 -10.52 0.66
C TYR A 36 -5.45 -9.84 0.83
N GLY A 37 -6.37 -10.01 -0.14
CA GLY A 37 -7.70 -9.40 -0.08
C GLY A 37 -7.68 -7.87 -0.03
N LEU A 38 -6.68 -7.26 -0.65
CA LEU A 38 -6.54 -5.81 -0.74
C LEU A 38 -7.49 -5.25 -1.80
N GLU A 39 -8.09 -4.10 -1.52
CA GLU A 39 -8.68 -3.27 -2.57
C GLU A 39 -7.56 -2.45 -3.21
N VAL A 40 -7.46 -2.50 -4.53
CA VAL A 40 -6.41 -1.84 -5.31
C VAL A 40 -7.07 -0.88 -6.28
N GLU A 41 -6.68 0.38 -6.23
CA GLU A 41 -7.12 1.42 -7.15
C GLU A 41 -5.90 2.04 -7.83
N GLU A 42 -5.84 1.95 -9.16
CA GLU A 42 -4.75 2.51 -9.96
C GLU A 42 -5.19 3.87 -10.50
N ALA A 43 -4.48 4.95 -10.11
CA ALA A 43 -4.77 6.33 -10.48
C ALA A 43 -3.52 6.98 -11.08
N GLY A 44 -3.33 6.84 -12.40
CA GLY A 44 -2.17 7.39 -13.10
C GLY A 44 -0.85 6.73 -12.68
N ASP A 45 0.08 7.53 -12.15
CA ASP A 45 1.40 7.11 -11.64
C ASP A 45 1.36 6.68 -10.17
N VAL A 46 0.17 6.62 -9.57
CA VAL A 46 -0.04 6.24 -8.17
C VAL A 46 -0.98 5.04 -8.09
N VAL A 47 -0.73 4.17 -7.11
CA VAL A 47 -1.61 3.07 -6.74
C VAL A 47 -2.00 3.20 -5.28
N ILE A 48 -3.29 3.11 -5.03
CA ILE A 48 -3.89 3.20 -3.70
C ILE A 48 -4.33 1.80 -3.28
N LEU A 49 -3.73 1.30 -2.20
CA LEU A 49 -4.03 0.01 -1.59
C LEU A 49 -4.85 0.25 -0.32
N ARG A 50 -6.00 -0.40 -0.19
CA ARG A 50 -6.85 -0.28 1.01
C ARG A 50 -7.09 -1.64 1.66
N THR A 51 -7.05 -1.66 3.00
CA THR A 51 -7.35 -2.86 3.79
C THR A 51 -7.90 -2.51 5.16
N ARG A 52 -8.78 -3.37 5.70
CA ARG A 52 -9.24 -3.27 7.10
C ARG A 52 -8.23 -3.86 8.09
N SER A 53 -7.30 -4.69 7.62
CA SER A 53 -6.33 -5.36 8.50
C SER A 53 -5.09 -4.51 8.68
N ARG A 54 -4.88 -4.03 9.92
CA ARG A 54 -3.66 -3.27 10.29
C ARG A 54 -2.39 -4.07 10.04
N ARG A 55 -2.43 -5.39 10.27
CA ARG A 55 -1.30 -6.29 10.02
C ARG A 55 -0.93 -6.29 8.55
N ILE A 56 -1.91 -6.50 7.68
CA ILE A 56 -1.69 -6.49 6.23
C ILE A 56 -1.18 -5.13 5.78
N ALA A 57 -1.78 -4.05 6.27
CA ALA A 57 -1.35 -2.70 5.94
C ALA A 57 0.12 -2.46 6.31
N ARG A 58 0.56 -2.94 7.47
CA ARG A 58 1.95 -2.88 7.92
C ARG A 58 2.88 -3.71 7.04
N GLU A 59 2.51 -4.93 6.71
CA GLU A 59 3.31 -5.79 5.82
C GLU A 59 3.46 -5.15 4.44
N VAL A 60 2.36 -4.67 3.85
CA VAL A 60 2.33 -3.97 2.56
C VAL A 60 3.22 -2.72 2.58
N ALA A 61 3.05 -1.85 3.59
CA ALA A 61 3.81 -0.62 3.70
C ALA A 61 5.32 -0.90 3.89
N LEU A 62 5.69 -1.93 4.66
CA LEU A 62 7.09 -2.33 4.81
C LEU A 62 7.70 -2.85 3.51
N GLN A 63 6.94 -3.63 2.72
CA GLN A 63 7.42 -4.10 1.41
C GLN A 63 7.57 -2.94 0.42
N ALA A 64 6.58 -2.05 0.34
CA ALA A 64 6.63 -0.87 -0.50
C ALA A 64 7.80 0.06 -0.13
N LEU A 65 8.10 0.20 1.17
CA LEU A 65 9.25 0.98 1.66
C LEU A 65 10.57 0.35 1.24
N LYS A 66 10.72 -0.97 1.40
CA LYS A 66 11.94 -1.70 0.97
C LYS A 66 12.18 -1.58 -0.54
N MET A 67 11.09 -1.52 -1.31
CA MET A 67 11.13 -1.35 -2.76
C MET A 67 11.31 0.11 -3.20
N GLY A 68 11.33 1.07 -2.26
CA GLY A 68 11.50 2.49 -2.56
C GLY A 68 10.32 3.14 -3.30
N ILE A 69 9.14 2.52 -3.24
CA ILE A 69 7.94 3.00 -3.95
C ILE A 69 6.83 3.50 -3.02
N LEU A 70 7.02 3.37 -1.70
CA LEU A 70 6.05 3.89 -0.74
C LEU A 70 6.01 5.42 -0.83
N ASP A 71 4.84 5.95 -1.17
CA ASP A 71 4.63 7.40 -1.11
C ASP A 71 4.29 7.77 0.34
N SER A 72 5.05 8.73 0.88
CA SER A 72 4.96 9.07 2.30
C SER A 72 3.90 10.14 2.59
N GLY A 73 3.42 10.83 1.54
CA GLY A 73 2.64 12.06 1.70
C GLY A 73 3.52 13.23 2.14
#